data_AF-A0A6A6ACA7-F1
#
_entry.id   AF-A0A6A6ACA7-F1
#
_cell.length_a   1.000
_cell.length_b   1.000
_cell.length_c   1.000
_cell.angle_alpha   90.00
_cell.angle_beta   90.00
_cell.angle_gamma   90.00
#
_symmetry.space_group_name_H-M   'P 1'
#
loop_
_entity.id
_entity.type
_entity.pdbx_description
1 polymer ?
#
loop_
_entity_poly.entity_id
_entity_poly.type
_entity_poly.pdbx_seq_one_letter_code
_entity_poly.pdbx_strand_id
1 'polypeptide(L)' 'VSTSDDSLCGICFEPHTIMRQLKVCVHEFGEECLLQQLQSKFAWRYKCASCRRAML' A
#
# COMPACT_ATOMS: atom_id res chain seq x y z
N VAL A 1 0.99 -9.79 -26.12
CA VAL A 1 0.16 -10.01 -24.93
C VAL A 1 0.49 -8.89 -23.95
N SER A 2 -0.41 -7.93 -23.79
CA SER A 2 -0.20 -6.79 -22.89
C SER A 2 -0.76 -7.17 -21.52
N THR A 3 0.05 -7.82 -20.69
CA THR A 3 -0.28 -8.03 -19.28
C THR A 3 0.04 -6.77 -18.51
N SER A 4 -0.79 -5.74 -18.66
CA SER A 4 -0.91 -4.70 -17.65
C SER A 4 -1.72 -5.34 -16.52
N ASP A 5 -1.04 -5.93 -15.55
CA ASP A 5 -1.66 -6.17 -14.26
C ASP A 5 -1.95 -4.78 -13.70
N ASP A 6 -3.19 -4.33 -13.88
CA ASP A 6 -3.70 -3.07 -13.35
C ASP A 6 -3.84 -3.27 -11.83
N SER A 7 -2.70 -3.47 -11.15
CA SER A 7 -2.68 -3.71 -9.72
C SER A 7 -3.32 -2.48 -9.07
N LEU A 8 -4.40 -2.68 -8.32
CA LEU A 8 -5.11 -1.61 -7.65
C LEU A 8 -4.50 -1.38 -6.28
N CYS A 9 -4.40 -0.12 -5.85
CA CYS A 9 -3.85 0.20 -4.55
C CYS A 9 -4.79 -0.31 -3.45
N GLY A 10 -4.27 -1.09 -2.50
CA GLY A 10 -5.05 -1.62 -1.39
C GLY A 10 -5.53 -0.58 -0.35
N ILE A 11 -5.31 0.72 -0.58
CA ILE A 11 -5.79 1.83 0.27
C ILE A 11 -6.94 2.59 -0.40
N CYS A 12 -6.73 3.08 -1.63
CA CYS A 12 -7.72 3.89 -2.35
C CYS A 12 -8.52 3.13 -3.42
N PHE A 13 -8.12 1.90 -3.75
CA PHE A 13 -8.69 1.07 -4.83
C PHE A 13 -8.60 1.67 -6.23
N GLU A 14 -7.66 2.60 -6.43
CA GLU A 14 -7.35 3.19 -7.73
C GLU A 14 -6.02 2.65 -8.29
N PRO A 15 -5.82 2.67 -9.62
CA PRO A 15 -4.54 2.33 -10.23
C PRO A 15 -3.49 3.40 -9.94
N HIS A 16 -2.25 2.98 -9.67
CA HIS A 16 -1.11 3.87 -9.48
C HIS A 16 0.05 3.49 -10.38
N THR A 17 0.80 4.49 -10.84
CA THR A 17 2.02 4.30 -11.64
C THR A 17 3.12 3.58 -10.85
N ILE A 18 3.21 3.83 -9.54
CA ILE A 18 4.23 3.24 -8.67
C ILE A 18 3.54 2.51 -7.51
N MET A 19 3.69 1.19 -7.50
CA MET A 19 3.28 0.33 -6.40
C MET A 19 4.45 -0.08 -5.52
N ARG A 20 4.19 -0.18 -4.22
CA ARG A 20 5.15 -0.61 -3.20
C ARG A 20 4.58 -1.82 -2.46
N GLN A 21 5.28 -2.95 -2.55
CA GLN A 21 5.02 -4.12 -1.73
C GLN A 21 5.69 -3.95 -0.36
N LEU A 22 4.95 -4.24 0.72
CA LEU A 22 5.54 -4.27 2.06
C LEU A 22 6.44 -5.49 2.23
N LYS A 23 7.55 -5.37 2.97
CA LYS A 23 8.44 -6.53 3.22
C LYS A 23 7.90 -7.49 4.27
N VAL A 24 7.11 -6.96 5.21
CA VAL A 24 6.53 -7.73 6.33
C VAL A 24 5.31 -8.55 5.93
N CYS A 25 4.71 -8.24 4.79
CA CYS A 25 3.55 -8.93 4.23
C CYS A 25 3.48 -8.68 2.73
N VAL A 26 2.93 -9.60 1.95
CA VAL A 26 2.90 -9.51 0.47
C VAL A 26 1.88 -8.51 -0.12
N HIS A 27 1.42 -7.52 0.66
CA HIS A 27 0.43 -6.54 0.19
C HIS A 27 1.09 -5.34 -0.48
N GLU A 28 0.43 -4.86 -1.54
CA GLU A 28 0.88 -3.78 -2.40
C GLU A 28 -0.01 -2.55 -2.27
N PHE A 29 0.62 -1.38 -2.24
CA PHE A 29 -0.05 -0.09 -2.11
C PHE A 29 0.62 0.93 -3.02
N GLY A 30 -0.16 1.90 -3.51
CA GLY A 30 0.39 3.05 -4.22
C GLY A 30 1.40 3.77 -3.33
N GLU A 31 2.56 4.14 -3.87
CA GLU A 31 3.64 4.79 -3.13
C GLU A 31 3.14 6.01 -2.36
N GLU A 32 2.35 6.85 -3.03
CA GLU A 32 1.79 8.08 -2.45
C GLU A 32 0.81 7.78 -1.30
N CYS A 33 -0.08 6.80 -1.48
CA CYS A 33 -1.02 6.39 -0.44
C CYS A 33 -0.29 5.80 0.77
N LEU A 34 0.74 4.99 0.54
CA LEU A 34 1.55 4.43 1.60
C LEU A 34 2.32 5.52 2.37
N LEU A 35 2.90 6.49 1.67
CA LEU A 35 3.57 7.65 2.28
C LEU A 35 2.59 8.50 3.09
N GLN A 36 1.41 8.80 2.55
CA GLN A 36 0.36 9.53 3.28
C GLN A 36 -0.07 8.77 4.54
N GLN A 37 -0.23 7.44 4.47
CA GLN A 37 -0.52 6.62 5.64
C GLN A 37 0.59 6.81 6.69
N LEU A 38 1.86 6.62 6.32
CA LEU A 38 3.00 6.71 7.24
C LEU A 38 3.18 8.10 7.86
N GLN A 39 2.83 9.16 7.13
CA GLN A 39 2.90 10.55 7.59
C GLN A 39 1.66 11.00 8.38
N SER A 40 0.58 10.23 8.36
CA SER A 40 -0.66 10.56 9.07
C SER A 40 -0.47 10.59 10.60
N LYS A 41 -1.45 11.18 11.31
CA LYS A 41 -1.50 11.19 12.78
C LYS A 41 -2.20 9.95 13.37
N PHE A 42 -2.60 8.99 12.54
CA PHE A 42 -3.31 7.81 13.01
C PHE A 42 -2.37 6.86 13.78
N ALA A 43 -2.86 6.32 14.89
CA ALA A 43 -2.10 5.39 15.73
C ALA A 43 -1.65 4.11 14.97
N TRP A 44 -2.36 3.74 13.90
CA TRP A 44 -2.09 2.54 13.10
C TRP A 44 -1.35 2.82 11.79
N ARG A 45 -0.75 4.01 11.65
CA ARG A 45 0.00 4.40 10.44
C ARG A 45 1.11 3.42 10.05
N TYR A 46 1.70 2.73 11.02
CA TYR A 46 2.74 1.72 10.80
C TYR A 46 2.19 0.28 10.71
N LYS A 47 0.89 0.11 10.43
CA LYS A 47 0.27 -1.20 10.20
C LYS A 47 -0.23 -1.29 8.77
N CYS A 48 -0.04 -2.44 8.15
CA CYS A 48 -0.59 -2.74 6.82
C CYS A 48 -2.10 -2.48 6.77
N ALA A 49 -2.57 -1.71 5.78
CA ALA A 49 -3.99 -1.42 5.62
C ALA A 49 -4.82 -2.68 5.35
N SER A 50 -4.25 -3.69 4.68
CA SER A 50 -4.93 -4.94 4.34
C SER A 50 -4.94 -5.96 5.48
N CYS A 51 -3.78 -6.29 6.06
CA CYS A 51 -3.68 -7.37 7.09
C CYS A 51 -3.35 -6.90 8.50
N ARG A 52 -3.21 -5.58 8.71
CA ARG A 52 -2.90 -4.96 10.02
C ARG A 52 -1.58 -5.41 10.66
N ARG A 53 -0.73 -6.11 9.92
CA ARG A 53 0.62 -6.48 10.39
C ARG A 53 1.48 -5.23 10.55
N ALA A 54 2.27 -5.17 11.61
CA ALA A 54 3.19 -4.06 11.85
C ALA A 54 4.26 -4.03 10.75
N MET A 55 4.54 -2.83 10.22
CA MET A 55 5.53 -2.55 9.18
C MET A 55 6.93 -2.24 9.75
N LEU A 56 7.07 -2.29 11.08
CA LEU A 56 8.31 -2.10 11.81
C LEU A 56 9.11 -3.40 11.87
#